data_AF-A0A7K3PVA9-F1
#
_entry.id   AF-A0A7K3PVA9-F1
#
_cell.length_a   1.000
_cell.length_b   1.000
_cell.length_c   1.000
_cell.angle_alpha   90.00
_cell.angle_beta   90.00
_cell.angle_gamma   90.00
#
_symmetry.space_group_name_H-M   'P 1'
#
loop_
_entity.id
_entity.type
_entity.pdbx_description
1 polymer ?
#
loop_
_entity_poly.entity_id
_entity_poly.type
_entity_poly.pdbx_seq_one_letter_code
_entity_poly.pdbx_strand_id
1 'polypeptide(L)' 'AALSLPEPYATALRGGAVPVVGRLDGGRCLLDLAAVPAEDDERLADAVRRVRAGER' A
#
# COMPACT_ATOMS: atom_id res chain seq x y z
N ALA A 1 8.43 -3.18 -11.26
CA ALA A 1 9.20 -2.52 -10.19
C ALA A 1 8.27 -2.30 -9.01
N ALA A 2 8.73 -2.49 -7.77
CA ALA A 2 7.87 -2.38 -6.59
C ALA A 2 7.93 -0.96 -6.00
N LEU A 3 6.79 -0.44 -5.54
CA LEU A 3 6.73 0.77 -4.74
C LEU A 3 7.11 0.43 -3.28
N SER A 4 8.09 1.14 -2.72
CA SER A 4 8.56 0.92 -1.34
C SER A 4 8.00 1.93 -0.37
N LEU A 5 7.27 1.45 0.63
CA LEU A 5 6.67 2.20 1.72
C LEU A 5 7.30 1.81 3.07
N PRO A 6 7.15 2.62 4.13
CA PRO A 6 7.51 2.22 5.49
C PRO A 6 6.80 0.92 5.91
N GLU A 7 7.48 0.08 6.70
CA GLU A 7 6.93 -1.21 7.18
C GLU A 7 5.52 -1.12 7.81
N PRO A 8 5.18 -0.09 8.63
CA PRO A 8 3.86 0.01 9.26
C PRO A 8 2.69 0.08 8.27
N TYR A 9 2.94 0.52 7.03
CA TYR A 9 1.91 0.57 5.99
C TYR A 9 1.33 -0.81 5.70
N ALA A 10 2.10 -1.90 5.84
CA ALA A 10 1.61 -3.24 5.52
C ALA A 10 0.38 -3.63 6.36
N THR A 11 0.40 -3.30 7.66
CA THR A 11 -0.72 -3.58 8.56
C THR A 11 -1.85 -2.58 8.35
N ALA A 12 -1.54 -1.29 8.24
CA ALA A 12 -2.54 -0.24 8.06
C ALA A 12 -3.32 -0.39 6.74
N LEU A 13 -2.63 -0.72 5.64
CA LEU A 13 -3.24 -0.96 4.34
C LEU A 13 -4.13 -2.21 4.32
N ARG A 14 -3.72 -3.29 5.00
CA ARG A 14 -4.50 -4.54 5.07
C ARG A 14 -5.83 -4.33 5.81
N GLY A 15 -5.86 -3.45 6.80
CA GLY A 15 -7.06 -3.12 7.58
C GLY A 15 -7.89 -1.95 7.02
N GLY A 16 -7.48 -1.34 5.91
CA GLY A 16 -8.16 -0.21 5.31
C GLY A 16 -9.51 -0.59 4.66
N ALA A 17 -10.32 0.43 4.34
CA ALA A 17 -11.62 0.25 3.68
C ALA A 17 -11.52 -0.51 2.35
N VAL A 18 -10.41 -0.33 1.63
CA VAL A 18 -10.00 -1.20 0.52
C VAL A 18 -8.71 -1.90 0.96
N PRO A 19 -8.76 -3.21 1.27
CA PRO A 19 -7.57 -3.94 1.69
C PRO A 19 -6.54 -3.99 0.57
N VAL A 20 -5.32 -3.51 0.86
CA VAL A 20 -4.17 -3.63 -0.03
C VAL A 20 -3.13 -4.53 0.62
N VAL A 21 -2.70 -5.57 -0.09
CA VAL A 21 -1.71 -6.53 0.40
C VAL A 21 -0.36 -6.25 -0.26
N GLY A 22 0.63 -5.86 0.54
CA GLY A 22 2.03 -5.79 0.16
C GLY A 22 2.84 -6.93 0.78
N ARG A 23 4.05 -7.14 0.27
CA ARG A 23 5.05 -8.01 0.92
C ARG A 23 5.95 -7.20 1.86
N LEU A 24 6.48 -7.84 2.90
CA LEU A 24 7.52 -7.26 3.75
C LEU A 24 8.89 -7.74 3.27
N ASP A 25 9.83 -6.80 3.15
CA ASP A 25 11.20 -7.08 2.74
C ASP A 25 12.14 -5.97 3.25
N GLY A 26 13.20 -6.34 3.96
CA GLY A 26 14.20 -5.39 4.46
C GLY A 26 13.64 -4.23 5.32
N GLY A 27 12.62 -4.47 6.14
CA GLY A 27 11.99 -3.43 6.97
C GLY A 27 11.13 -2.44 6.19
N ARG A 28 10.62 -2.85 5.03
CA ARG A 28 9.78 -2.05 4.13
C ARG A 28 8.55 -2.83 3.70
N CYS A 29 7.46 -2.12 3.42
CA CYS A 29 6.30 -2.67 2.72
C CYS A 29 6.46 -2.43 1.23
N LEU A 30 6.45 -3.49 0.43
CA LEU A 30 6.57 -3.42 -1.03
C LEU A 30 5.23 -3.74 -1.69
N LEU A 31 4.76 -2.81 -2.51
CA LEU A 31 3.58 -3.00 -3.36
C LEU A 31 4.03 -3.29 -4.78
N ASP A 32 3.56 -4.42 -5.32
CA ASP A 32 3.79 -4.75 -6.72
C ASP A 32 2.70 -4.12 -7.59
N LEU A 33 3.04 -3.01 -8.25
CA LEU A 33 2.10 -2.31 -9.11
C LEU A 33 1.73 -3.13 -10.36
N ALA A 34 2.60 -4.05 -10.79
CA ALA A 34 2.30 -4.92 -11.92
C ALA A 34 1.26 -6.00 -11.59
N ALA A 35 1.04 -6.26 -10.30
CA ALA A 35 0.01 -7.18 -9.81
C ALA A 35 -1.37 -6.50 -9.69
N VAL A 36 -1.47 -5.20 -9.97
CA VAL A 36 -2.71 -4.40 -9.85
C VAL A 36 -3.20 -4.01 -11.26
N PRO A 37 -4.48 -4.22 -11.59
CA PRO A 37 -5.06 -3.71 -12.83
C PRO A 37 -4.97 -2.17 -12.89
N ALA A 38 -4.69 -1.61 -14.07
CA ALA A 38 -4.51 -0.17 -14.23
C ALA A 38 -5.77 0.63 -13.85
N GLU A 39 -6.97 0.05 -14.00
CA GLU A 39 -8.22 0.67 -13.57
C GLU A 39 -8.33 0.88 -12.04
N ASP A 40 -7.51 0.18 -11.25
CA ASP A 40 -7.47 0.29 -9.79
C ASP A 40 -6.37 1.23 -9.28
N ASP A 41 -5.58 1.86 -10.16
CA ASP A 41 -4.47 2.74 -9.77
C ASP A 41 -4.90 3.87 -8.81
N GLU A 42 -6.02 4.54 -9.09
CA GLU A 42 -6.54 5.60 -8.23
C GLU A 42 -7.02 5.06 -6.87
N ARG A 43 -7.64 3.87 -6.85
CA ARG A 43 -8.07 3.23 -5.60
C ARG A 43 -6.87 2.86 -4.73
N LEU A 44 -5.82 2.32 -5.34
CA LEU A 44 -4.57 2.00 -4.68
C LEU A 44 -3.90 3.26 -4.12
N ALA A 45 -3.76 4.29 -4.95
CA ALA A 45 -3.15 5.55 -4.55
C ALA A 45 -3.90 6.19 -3.37
N ASP A 46 -5.23 6.16 -3.40
CA ASP A 46 -6.06 6.67 -2.32
C ASP A 46 -5.95 5.85 -1.03
N ALA A 47 -5.87 4.52 -1.10
CA ALA A 47 -5.61 3.69 0.08
C ALA A 47 -4.28 4.07 0.76
N VAL A 48 -3.22 4.27 -0.04
CA VAL A 48 -1.90 4.73 0.46
C VAL A 48 -1.98 6.12 1.07
N ARG A 49 -2.67 7.07 0.43
CA ARG A 49 -2.84 8.44 0.94
C ARG A 49 -3.62 8.48 2.25
N ARG A 50 -4.64 7.63 2.42
CA ARG A 50 -5.41 7.53 3.68
C ARG A 50 -4.57 7.04 4.84
N VAL A 51 -3.73 6.02 4.63
CA VAL A 51 -2.78 5.56 5.65
C VAL A 51 -1.82 6.69 6.04
N ARG A 52 -1.22 7.37 5.06
CA ARG A 52 -0.34 8.52 5.30
C ARG A 52 -1.01 9.62 6.13
N ALA A 53 -2.29 9.90 5.88
CA ALA A 53 -3.03 10.92 6.61
C ALA A 53 -3.29 10.53 8.07
N GLY A 54 -3.44 9.23 8.37
CA GLY A 54 -3.60 8.71 9.73
C GLY A 54 -2.30 8.50 10.50
N GLU A 55 -1.14 8.60 9.85
CA GLU A 55 0.18 8.59 10.50
C GLU A 55 0.64 9.96 11.02
N ARG A 56 -0.07 11.04 10.66
CA ARG A 56 0.21 12.42 11.13
C ARG A 56 -0.47 12.68 12.48
#